data_AF-U2IXV6-F1
#
_entry.id   AF-U2IXV6-F1
#
_cell.length_a   1.000
_cell.length_b   1.000
_cell.length_c   1.000
_cell.angle_alpha   90.00
_cell.angle_beta   90.00
_cell.angle_gamma   90.00
#
_symmetry.space_group_name_H-M   'P 1'
#
loop_
_entity.id
_entity.type
_entity.pdbx_description
1 polymer ?
#
loop_
_entity_poly.entity_id
_entity_poly.type
_entity_poly.pdbx_seq_one_letter_code
_entity_poly.pdbx_strand_id
1 'polypeptide(L)'
;MRPKTIIIAILLAIVALILFNNKEESTFWFFGEIRTSKLIILATFYILGIITGGILFRRRKKHPKEYAVTNPNPPITETIESNNSISSPYAPNALSDEDREFIRRD
;
A
#
# COMPACT_ATOMS: atom_id res chain seq x y z
N MET A 1 -6.06 -19.46 -20.83
CA MET A 1 -6.36 -19.57 -19.38
C MET A 1 -5.06 -19.65 -18.60
N ARG A 2 -4.95 -19.03 -17.43
CA ARG A 2 -3.73 -19.15 -16.61
C ARG A 2 -3.81 -20.42 -15.77
N PRO A 3 -2.71 -21.16 -15.51
CA PRO A 3 -2.73 -22.40 -14.73
C PRO A 3 -3.41 -22.24 -13.36
N LYS A 4 -3.21 -21.09 -12.72
CA LYS A 4 -3.88 -20.71 -11.47
C LYS A 4 -5.42 -20.76 -11.55
N THR A 5 -6.01 -20.46 -12.70
CA THR A 5 -7.47 -20.50 -12.88
C THR A 5 -7.99 -21.94 -12.86
N ILE A 6 -7.24 -22.87 -13.46
CA ILE A 6 -7.60 -24.30 -13.48
C ILE A 6 -7.51 -24.88 -12.06
N ILE A 7 -6.45 -24.55 -11.32
CA ILE A 7 -6.27 -25.00 -9.93
C ILE A 7 -7.43 -24.52 -9.06
N ILE A 8 -7.84 -23.25 -9.19
CA ILE A 8 -8.97 -22.69 -8.45
C ILE A 8 -10.29 -23.39 -8.83
N ALA A 9 -10.50 -23.68 -10.12
CA ALA A 9 -11.70 -24.38 -10.57
C ALA A 9 -11.80 -25.80 -10.00
N ILE A 10 -10.68 -26.53 -9.95
CA ILE A 10 -10.62 -27.87 -9.36
C ILE A 10 -10.91 -27.81 -7.86
N LEU A 11 -10.29 -26.88 -7.13
CA LEU A 11 -10.57 -26.69 -5.70
C LEU A 11 -12.05 -26.38 -5.45
N LEU A 12 -12.65 -25.51 -6.28
CA LEU A 12 -14.05 -25.14 -6.13
C LEU A 12 -14.99 -26.31 -6.43
N ALA A 13 -14.67 -27.15 -7.42
CA ALA A 13 -15.41 -28.36 -7.72
C ALA A 13 -15.36 -29.38 -6.56
N ILE A 14 -14.18 -29.55 -5.93
CA ILE A 14 -14.02 -30.42 -4.76
C ILE A 14 -14.87 -29.90 -3.58
N VAL A 15 -14.81 -28.60 -3.31
CA VAL A 15 -15.63 -27.97 -2.26
C VAL A 15 -17.11 -28.19 -2.52
N ALA A 16 -17.56 -27.95 -3.76
CA ALA A 16 -18.95 -28.18 -4.14
C ALA A 16 -19.39 -29.65 -3.94
N LEU A 17 -18.53 -30.60 -4.33
CA LEU A 17 -18.81 -32.03 -4.16
C LEU A 17 -18.94 -32.40 -2.67
N ILE A 18 -18.05 -31.89 -1.82
CA ILE A 18 -18.11 -32.10 -0.37
C ILE A 18 -19.40 -31.51 0.20
N LEU A 19 -19.77 -30.28 -0.20
CA LEU A 19 -21.03 -29.65 0.21
C LEU A 19 -22.21 -30.56 -0.17
N PHE A 20 -22.39 -30.86 -1.46
CA PHE A 20 -23.57 -31.58 -1.93
C PHE A 20 -23.71 -32.99 -1.37
N ASN A 21 -22.60 -33.63 -1.00
CA ASN A 21 -22.59 -34.97 -0.40
C ASN A 21 -22.92 -34.95 1.10
N ASN A 22 -22.75 -33.83 1.80
CA ASN A 22 -22.90 -33.74 3.26
C ASN A 22 -24.27 -33.16 3.69
N LYS A 23 -25.37 -33.81 3.26
CA LYS A 23 -26.77 -33.35 3.52
C LYS A 23 -27.31 -33.68 4.90
N GLU A 24 -26.52 -34.30 5.76
CA GLU A 24 -26.97 -34.71 7.09
C GLU A 24 -27.16 -33.50 8.01
N GLU A 25 -28.05 -33.67 8.98
CA GLU A 25 -28.24 -32.72 10.06
C GLU A 25 -27.20 -32.95 11.16
N SER A 26 -26.81 -31.87 11.85
CA SER A 26 -25.92 -31.90 13.00
C SER A 26 -26.45 -30.97 14.07
N THR A 27 -26.27 -31.38 15.33
CA THR A 27 -26.58 -30.54 16.49
C THR A 27 -25.50 -29.48 16.63
N PHE A 28 -25.89 -28.21 16.57
CA PHE A 28 -24.96 -27.09 16.60
C PHE A 28 -24.98 -26.39 17.95
N TRP A 29 -23.96 -26.63 18.79
CA TRP A 29 -23.95 -26.19 20.19
C TRP A 29 -23.93 -24.65 20.39
N PHE A 30 -23.45 -23.88 19.41
CA PHE A 30 -23.18 -22.45 19.56
C PHE A 30 -24.43 -21.57 19.82
N PHE A 31 -25.63 -22.04 19.48
CA PHE A 31 -26.91 -21.33 19.69
C PHE A 31 -27.92 -22.13 20.54
N GLY A 32 -27.45 -23.06 21.38
CA GLY A 32 -28.29 -24.08 22.04
C GLY A 32 -28.33 -25.38 21.23
N GLU A 33 -29.03 -26.43 21.69
CA GLU A 33 -29.13 -27.71 20.96
C GLU A 33 -30.07 -27.59 19.74
N ILE A 34 -29.64 -26.84 18.72
CA ILE A 34 -30.41 -26.67 17.49
C ILE A 34 -29.89 -27.68 16.47
N ARG A 35 -30.78 -28.49 15.91
CA ARG A 35 -30.49 -29.34 14.76
C ARG A 35 -30.55 -28.50 13.49
N THR A 36 -29.41 -28.38 12.82
CA THR A 36 -29.30 -27.63 11.56
C THR A 36 -28.55 -28.47 10.54
N SER A 37 -28.72 -28.17 9.24
CA SER A 37 -28.01 -28.93 8.21
C SER A 37 -26.51 -28.60 8.23
N LYS A 38 -25.66 -29.64 8.14
CA LYS A 38 -24.20 -29.48 8.01
C LYS A 38 -23.84 -28.58 6.83
N LEU A 39 -24.65 -28.63 5.77
CA LEU A 39 -24.57 -27.75 4.60
C LEU A 39 -24.60 -26.25 4.94
N ILE A 40 -25.57 -25.80 5.75
CA ILE A 40 -25.70 -24.38 6.11
C ILE A 40 -24.49 -23.92 6.92
N ILE A 41 -24.08 -24.74 7.88
CA ILE A 41 -22.90 -24.49 8.71
C ILE A 41 -21.65 -24.36 7.83
N LEU A 42 -21.40 -25.36 6.99
CA LEU A 42 -20.21 -25.43 6.13
C LEU A 42 -20.18 -24.27 5.12
N ALA A 43 -21.32 -23.94 4.51
CA ALA A 43 -21.43 -22.81 3.58
C ALA A 43 -21.16 -21.48 4.27
N THR A 44 -21.68 -21.28 5.49
CA THR A 44 -21.46 -20.06 6.26
C THR A 44 -19.98 -19.89 6.60
N PHE A 45 -19.32 -20.93 7.12
CA PHE A 45 -17.89 -20.88 7.42
C PHE A 45 -17.03 -20.75 6.16
N TYR A 46 -17.44 -21.36 5.05
CA TYR A 46 -16.74 -21.20 3.78
C TYR A 46 -16.76 -19.75 3.29
N ILE A 47 -17.91 -19.08 3.35
CA ILE A 47 -18.03 -17.66 3.00
C ILE A 47 -17.22 -16.79 3.95
N LEU A 48 -17.30 -17.04 5.27
CA LEU A 48 -16.48 -16.33 6.25
C LEU A 48 -14.98 -16.52 6.00
N GLY A 49 -14.56 -17.73 5.64
CA GLY A 49 -13.19 -18.06 5.24
C GLY A 49 -12.74 -17.31 3.98
N ILE A 50 -13.59 -17.22 2.96
CA ILE A 50 -13.31 -16.42 1.75
C ILE A 50 -13.17 -14.94 2.09
N ILE A 51 -14.06 -14.38 2.92
CA ILE A 51 -14.03 -12.96 3.29
C ILE A 51 -12.76 -12.68 4.11
N THR A 52 -12.52 -13.45 5.17
CA THR A 52 -11.35 -13.29 6.05
C THR A 52 -10.05 -13.51 5.30
N GLY A 53 -9.95 -14.56 4.48
CA GLY A 53 -8.81 -14.79 3.60
C GLY A 53 -8.63 -13.66 2.59
N GLY A 54 -9.72 -13.20 1.96
CA GLY A 54 -9.70 -12.08 1.03
C GLY A 54 -9.19 -10.78 1.67
N ILE A 55 -9.55 -10.52 2.93
CA ILE A 55 -9.06 -9.38 3.72
C ILE A 55 -7.59 -9.57 4.08
N LEU A 56 -7.20 -10.74 4.58
CA LEU A 56 -5.83 -11.01 5.04
C LEU A 56 -4.82 -11.00 3.88
N PHE A 57 -5.18 -11.61 2.76
CA PHE A 57 -4.37 -11.63 1.54
C PHE A 57 -4.59 -10.40 0.64
N ARG A 58 -5.41 -9.43 1.08
CA ARG A 58 -5.57 -8.16 0.37
C ARG A 58 -4.22 -7.46 0.35
N ARG A 59 -3.54 -7.50 -0.80
CA ARG A 59 -2.32 -6.73 -1.03
C ARG A 59 -2.62 -5.27 -0.71
N ARG A 60 -1.98 -4.73 0.34
CA ARG A 60 -2.01 -3.28 0.58
C ARG A 60 -1.42 -2.62 -0.65
N LYS A 61 -2.12 -1.63 -1.21
CA LYS A 61 -1.58 -0.82 -2.31
C LYS A 61 -0.26 -0.28 -1.78
N LYS A 62 0.86 -0.58 -2.45
CA LYS A 62 2.13 0.07 -2.15
C LYS A 62 1.84 1.56 -2.24
N HIS A 63 2.19 2.33 -1.20
CA HIS A 63 2.11 3.78 -1.27
C HIS A 63 2.73 4.20 -2.60
N PRO A 64 2.13 5.17 -3.33
CA PRO A 64 2.78 5.70 -4.52
C PRO A 64 4.21 6.05 -4.10
N LYS A 65 5.19 5.46 -4.78
CA LYS A 65 6.60 5.82 -4.58
C LYS A 65 6.62 7.34 -4.63
N GLU A 66 7.15 7.93 -3.58
CA GLU A 66 7.25 9.38 -3.38
C GLU A 66 7.43 10.06 -4.73
N TYR A 67 6.59 11.06 -4.99
CA TYR A 67 6.77 11.92 -6.15
C TYR A 67 8.23 12.32 -6.15
N ALA A 68 9.00 11.81 -7.10
CA ALA A 68 10.35 12.26 -7.33
C ALA A 68 10.19 13.73 -7.70
N VAL A 69 10.41 14.61 -6.72
CA VAL A 69 10.59 16.03 -6.96
C VAL A 69 11.87 16.07 -7.79
N THR A 70 11.70 16.07 -9.11
CA THR A 70 12.76 16.38 -10.04
C THR A 70 13.00 17.87 -9.87
N ASN A 71 13.70 18.25 -8.80
CA ASN A 71 14.25 19.58 -8.70
C ASN A 71 15.24 19.71 -9.86
N PRO A 72 15.02 20.58 -10.86
CA PRO A 72 15.93 20.70 -12.01
C PRO A 72 17.30 21.26 -11.61
N ASN A 73 17.45 21.74 -10.37
CA ASN A 73 18.69 22.34 -9.90
C ASN A 73 19.34 21.45 -8.83
N PRO A 74 20.36 20.64 -9.18
CA PRO A 74 21.15 19.95 -8.16
C PRO A 74 21.92 20.97 -7.31
N PRO A 75 22.06 20.76 -5.98
CA PRO A 75 22.97 21.56 -5.18
C PRO A 75 24.40 21.28 -5.66
N ILE A 76 25.06 22.33 -6.12
CA ILE A 76 26.48 22.31 -6.49
C ILE A 76 27.24 22.20 -5.16
N THR A 77 27.88 21.05 -4.92
CA THR A 77 28.88 20.94 -3.85
C THR A 77 30.08 21.78 -4.27
N GLU A 78 30.18 23.01 -3.77
CA GLU A 78 31.32 23.88 -4.01
C GLU A 78 32.55 23.33 -3.27
N THR A 79 33.40 22.63 -4.03
CA THR A 79 34.82 22.53 -3.73
C THR A 79 35.35 23.97 -3.65
N ILE A 80 35.84 24.36 -2.48
CA ILE A 80 36.45 25.65 -2.24
C ILE A 80 37.70 25.75 -3.13
N GLU A 81 37.58 26.43 -4.27
CA GLU A 81 38.73 27.00 -4.98
C GLU A 81 38.51 28.50 -5.19
N SER A 82 39.42 29.21 -4.55
CA SER A 82 39.67 30.64 -4.59
C SER A 82 39.62 31.25 -5.99
N ASN A 83 39.13 32.48 -6.05
CA ASN A 83 39.30 33.46 -7.12
C ASN A 83 38.51 33.17 -8.41
N ASN A 84 37.23 33.53 -8.41
CA ASN A 84 36.64 34.31 -9.50
C ASN A 84 35.30 34.89 -9.02
N SER A 85 35.14 36.18 -9.26
CA SER A 85 33.97 37.00 -8.94
C SER A 85 32.67 36.33 -9.41
N ILE A 86 31.97 35.72 -8.47
CA ILE A 86 30.60 35.23 -8.63
C ILE A 86 29.72 36.47 -8.79
N SER A 87 29.19 36.71 -10.00
CA SER A 87 28.19 37.75 -10.23
C SER A 87 26.83 37.30 -9.70
N SER A 88 26.69 37.21 -8.38
CA SER A 88 25.38 37.10 -7.76
C SER A 88 24.80 38.51 -7.60
N PRO A 89 23.48 38.71 -7.75
CA PRO A 89 22.83 39.99 -7.44
C PRO A 89 23.05 40.44 -5.98
N TYR A 90 23.48 39.51 -5.13
CA TYR A 90 23.75 39.71 -3.70
C TYR A 90 25.26 39.83 -3.41
N ALA A 91 26.10 39.94 -4.44
CA ALA A 91 27.52 40.14 -4.23
C ALA A 91 27.73 41.49 -3.51
N PRO A 92 28.65 41.57 -2.54
CA PRO A 92 28.85 42.79 -1.75
C PRO A 92 29.21 44.00 -2.60
N ASN A 93 29.80 43.80 -3.78
CA ASN A 93 30.12 44.87 -4.74
C ASN A 93 28.95 45.28 -5.65
N ALA A 94 27.87 44.51 -5.70
CA ALA A 94 26.68 44.74 -6.55
C ALA A 94 25.54 45.48 -5.83
N LEU A 95 25.64 45.65 -4.51
CA LEU A 95 24.67 46.39 -3.69
C LEU A 95 25.05 47.87 -3.62
N SER A 96 24.04 48.75 -3.52
CA SER A 96 24.25 50.18 -3.24
C SER A 96 24.80 50.39 -1.82
N ASP A 97 25.43 51.53 -1.55
CA ASP A 97 26.01 51.80 -0.23
C ASP A 97 24.92 51.84 0.87
N GLU A 98 23.71 52.28 0.53
CA GLU A 98 22.56 52.29 1.43
C GLU A 98 22.11 50.86 1.80
N ASP A 99 22.01 49.96 0.81
CA ASP A 99 21.60 48.57 1.04
C ASP A 99 22.62 47.80 1.90
N ARG A 100 23.91 48.11 1.72
CA ARG A 100 24.99 47.51 2.51
C ARG A 100 24.90 47.92 3.98
N GLU A 101 24.52 49.17 4.25
CA GLU A 101 24.40 49.67 5.63
C GLU A 101 23.16 49.11 6.34
N PHE A 102 22.08 48.85 5.60
CA PHE A 102 20.88 48.19 6.14
C PHE A 102 21.18 46.78 6.66
N ILE A 103 21.88 45.95 5.87
CA ILE A 103 22.24 44.57 6.26
C ILE A 103 23.23 44.56 7.43
N ARG A 104 24.07 45.59 7.57
CA ARG A 104 25.09 45.66 8.63
C ARG A 104 24.51 46.05 10.00
N ARG A 105 23.29 46.59 10.03
CA ARG A 105 22.64 47.09 11.25
C ARG A 105 21.83 46.02 12.02
N ASP A 106 21.56 44.88 11.39
CA ASP A 106 21.00 43.67 12.04
C ASP A 106 22.11 42.70 12.46
#